data_AF-A0A1U7N2A1-F1
#
_entry.id   AF-A0A1U7N2A1-F1
#
_cell.length_a   1.000
_cell.length_b   1.000
_cell.length_c   1.000
_cell.angle_alpha   90.00
_cell.angle_beta   90.00
_cell.angle_gamma   90.00
#
_symmetry.space_group_name_H-M   'P 1'
#
loop_
_entity.id
_entity.type
_entity.pdbx_description
1 polymer ?
#
loop_
_entity_poly.entity_id
_entity_poly.type
_entity_poly.pdbx_seq_one_letter_code
_entity_poly.pdbx_strand_id
1 'polypeptide(L)'
;MQRGLGGSPHERLPWFPPLALCIKTMYLNGMGFRAIERVTGVHHTTIIGWVKKVSLRLKDVCFTEEIPEIPEIDELQTFVKKNQIWV
;
A
#
# COMPACT_ATOMS: atom_id res chain seq x y z
N MET A 1 -29.18 -13.91 20.65
CA MET A 1 -27.81 -14.24 21.06
C MET A 1 -26.85 -13.84 19.92
N GLN A 2 -26.43 -12.57 19.85
CA GLN A 2 -25.53 -12.09 18.78
C GLN A 2 -24.08 -12.33 19.21
N ARG A 3 -23.31 -13.07 18.40
CA ARG A 3 -21.88 -13.30 18.64
C ARG A 3 -21.09 -12.05 18.24
N GLY A 4 -20.22 -11.61 19.15
CA GLY A 4 -19.43 -10.39 19.03
C GLY A 4 -18.47 -10.39 17.85
N LEU A 5 -18.55 -9.35 17.03
CA LEU A 5 -17.51 -8.96 16.09
C LEU A 5 -16.42 -8.20 16.86
N GLY A 6 -15.61 -8.94 17.61
CA GLY A 6 -14.39 -8.46 18.23
C GLY A 6 -13.30 -8.26 17.18
N GLY A 7 -13.29 -7.07 16.58
CA GLY A 7 -12.16 -6.55 15.80
C GLY A 7 -11.96 -5.11 16.23
N SER A 8 -10.72 -4.75 16.58
CA SER A 8 -10.41 -3.41 17.11
C SER A 8 -10.74 -2.33 16.07
N PRO A 9 -11.19 -1.13 16.44
CA PRO A 9 -11.66 -0.10 15.49
C PRO A 9 -10.68 0.22 14.36
N HIS A 10 -9.37 0.06 14.61
CA HIS A 10 -8.30 0.29 13.64
C HIS A 10 -8.26 -0.76 12.50
N GLU A 11 -8.90 -1.92 12.63
CA GLU A 11 -8.91 -2.98 11.62
C GLU A 11 -10.04 -2.82 10.61
N ARG A 12 -11.05 -1.99 10.91
CA ARG A 12 -12.33 -2.04 10.18
C ARG A 12 -12.49 -1.02 9.06
N LEU A 13 -11.70 0.05 8.97
CA LEU A 13 -12.03 1.12 8.01
C LEU A 13 -10.79 1.71 7.31
N PRO A 14 -10.53 1.33 6.03
CA PRO A 14 -9.64 2.09 5.15
C PRO A 14 -10.31 3.37 4.60
N TRP A 15 -11.47 3.76 5.14
CA TRP A 15 -12.36 4.78 4.57
C TRP A 15 -12.58 6.00 5.48
N PHE A 16 -11.82 6.17 6.57
CA PHE A 16 -11.76 7.48 7.23
C PHE A 16 -10.99 8.42 6.27
N PRO A 17 -11.67 9.34 5.55
CA PRO A 17 -11.10 9.98 4.37
C PRO A 17 -9.78 10.73 4.65
N PRO A 18 -9.63 11.43 5.79
CA PRO A 18 -8.38 12.14 6.11
C PRO A 18 -7.21 11.19 6.34
N LEU A 19 -7.38 10.13 7.15
CA LEU A 19 -6.27 9.27 7.56
C LEU A 19 -5.78 8.39 6.39
N ALA A 20 -6.70 7.89 5.57
CA ALA A 20 -6.36 7.12 4.37
C ALA A 20 -5.62 7.98 3.33
N LEU A 21 -6.04 9.24 3.14
CA LEU A 21 -5.36 10.19 2.24
C LEU A 21 -3.96 10.55 2.76
N CYS A 22 -3.82 10.78 4.06
CA CYS A 22 -2.52 11.06 4.70
C CYS A 22 -1.56 9.88 4.56
N ILE A 23 -2.02 8.64 4.78
CA ILE A 23 -1.16 7.45 4.63
C ILE A 23 -0.77 7.23 3.18
N LYS A 24 -1.71 7.44 2.23
CA LYS A 24 -1.42 7.37 0.79
C LYS A 24 -0.34 8.39 0.40
N THR A 25 -0.49 9.65 0.80
CA THR A 25 0.47 10.71 0.48
C THR A 25 1.83 10.48 1.14
N MET A 26 1.88 10.08 2.41
CA MET A 26 3.14 9.75 3.08
C MET A 26 3.88 8.57 2.43
N TYR A 27 3.18 7.49 2.10
CA TYR A 27 3.79 6.33 1.42
C TYR A 27 4.31 6.67 0.02
N LEU A 28 3.50 7.38 -0.79
CA LEU A 28 3.90 7.78 -2.15
C LEU A 28 5.04 8.80 -2.16
N ASN A 29 5.18 9.61 -1.11
CA ASN A 29 6.32 10.51 -0.91
C ASN A 29 7.58 9.79 -0.38
N GLY A 30 7.60 8.46 -0.32
CA GLY A 30 8.78 7.68 0.07
C GLY A 30 8.96 7.47 1.58
N MET A 31 7.97 7.78 2.41
CA MET A 31 8.06 7.54 3.84
C MET A 31 7.97 6.03 4.15
N GLY A 32 8.94 5.52 4.91
CA GLY A 32 8.92 4.11 5.33
C GLY A 32 7.76 3.78 6.27
N PHE A 33 7.23 2.56 6.22
CA PHE A 33 6.04 2.16 7.01
C PHE A 33 6.17 2.40 8.52
N ARG A 34 7.36 2.18 9.09
CA ARG A 34 7.65 2.46 10.51
C ARG A 34 7.65 3.96 10.84
N ALA A 35 7.99 4.82 9.88
CA ALA A 35 7.91 6.27 10.07
C ALA A 35 6.46 6.75 10.01
N ILE A 36 5.65 6.20 9.10
CA ILE A 36 4.21 6.47 9.03
C ILE A 36 3.51 6.06 10.34
N GLU A 37 3.88 4.91 10.91
CA GLU A 37 3.39 4.48 12.23
C GLU A 37 3.66 5.53 13.32
N ARG A 38 4.87 6.11 13.38
CA ARG A 38 5.20 7.14 14.39
C ARG A 38 4.37 8.41 14.24
N VAL A 39 3.98 8.77 13.01
CA VAL A 39 3.18 9.98 12.74
C VAL A 39 1.68 9.73 12.96
N THR A 40 1.20 8.54 12.61
CA THR A 40 -0.25 8.24 12.58
C THR A 40 -0.74 7.45 13.78
N GLY A 41 0.15 6.80 14.53
CA GLY A 41 -0.20 5.84 15.58
C GLY A 41 -0.77 4.51 15.06
N VAL A 42 -0.85 4.32 13.73
CA VAL A 42 -1.31 3.06 13.13
C VAL A 42 -0.13 2.12 12.97
N HIS A 43 -0.27 0.91 13.49
CA HIS A 43 0.78 -0.10 13.41
C HIS A 43 1.20 -0.40 11.95
N HIS A 44 2.50 -0.47 11.67
CA HIS A 44 3.04 -0.59 10.31
C HIS A 44 2.51 -1.82 9.54
N THR A 45 2.19 -2.93 10.21
CA THR A 45 1.62 -4.12 9.55
C THR A 45 0.22 -3.85 8.98
N THR A 46 -0.59 -3.03 9.66
CA THR A 46 -1.92 -2.62 9.21
C THR A 46 -1.79 -1.73 7.97
N ILE A 47 -0.83 -0.79 7.98
CA ILE A 47 -0.51 0.05 6.82
C ILE A 47 -0.09 -0.80 5.62
N ILE A 48 0.81 -1.77 5.81
CA ILE A 48 1.23 -2.72 4.75
C ILE A 48 0.02 -3.48 4.19
N GLY A 49 -0.87 -3.95 5.06
CA GLY A 49 -2.10 -4.64 4.65
C GLY A 49 -3.01 -3.77 3.80
N TRP A 50 -3.17 -2.48 4.15
CA TRP A 50 -3.95 -1.53 3.36
C TRP A 50 -3.31 -1.23 2.00
N VAL A 51 -2.01 -0.97 1.97
CA VAL A 51 -1.28 -0.72 0.71
C VAL A 51 -1.43 -1.92 -0.24
N LYS A 52 -1.29 -3.15 0.25
CA LYS A 52 -1.52 -4.37 -0.55
C LYS A 52 -2.93 -4.47 -1.13
N LYS A 53 -3.97 -4.12 -0.36
CA LYS A 53 -5.36 -4.12 -0.84
C LYS A 53 -5.59 -3.06 -1.93
N VAL A 54 -4.97 -1.89 -1.79
CA VAL A 54 -5.04 -0.82 -2.80
C VAL A 54 -4.28 -1.23 -4.07
N SER A 55 -3.08 -1.78 -3.94
CA SER A 55 -2.26 -2.16 -5.10
C SER A 55 -2.89 -3.22 -5.98
N LEU A 56 -3.70 -4.12 -5.41
CA LEU A 56 -4.47 -5.10 -6.19
C LEU A 56 -5.50 -4.45 -7.12
N ARG A 57 -6.05 -3.28 -6.76
CA ARG A 57 -7.01 -2.53 -7.58
C ARG A 57 -6.35 -1.76 -8.73
N LEU A 58 -5.04 -1.52 -8.67
CA LEU A 58 -4.30 -0.77 -9.70
C LEU A 58 -3.93 -1.62 -10.92
N LYS A 59 -4.10 -2.96 -10.84
CA LYS A 59 -3.76 -3.86 -11.96
C LYS A 59 -4.64 -3.67 -13.19
N ASP A 60 -5.80 -3.04 -13.05
CA ASP A 60 -6.72 -2.74 -14.17
C ASP A 60 -6.38 -1.43 -14.90
N VAL A 61 -5.34 -0.70 -14.50
CA VAL A 61 -4.90 0.49 -15.23
C VAL A 61 -4.04 0.03 -16.40
N CYS A 62 -4.70 -0.37 -17.48
CA CYS A 62 -4.04 -0.68 -18.75
C CYS A 62 -3.57 0.63 -19.38
N PHE A 63 -2.35 0.58 -19.90
CA PHE A 63 -1.66 1.66 -20.57
C PHE A 63 -2.44 2.13 -21.80
N THR A 64 -2.27 3.39 -22.13
CA THR A 64 -2.84 4.10 -23.29
C THR A 64 -2.95 3.20 -24.52
N GLU A 65 -4.12 3.21 -25.19
CA GLU A 65 -4.38 2.42 -26.40
C GLU A 65 -3.51 2.87 -27.60
N GLU A 66 -2.93 4.07 -27.52
CA GLU A 66 -2.08 4.64 -28.57
C GLU A 66 -0.61 4.28 -28.34
N ILE A 67 -0.01 3.62 -29.33
CA ILE A 67 1.43 3.31 -29.37
C ILE A 67 2.17 4.59 -29.78
N PRO A 68 3.11 5.11 -28.97
CA PRO A 68 3.89 6.28 -29.32
C PRO A 68 4.85 5.97 -30.48
N GLU A 69 5.08 6.94 -31.37
CA GLU A 69 5.98 6.82 -32.53
C GLU A 69 7.44 6.54 -32.11
N ILE A 70 7.86 7.08 -30.96
CA ILE A 70 9.18 6.84 -30.35
C ILE A 70 8.97 6.56 -28.85
N PRO A 71 9.14 5.31 -28.38
CA PRO A 71 9.08 5.00 -26.96
C PRO A 71 10.40 5.35 -26.25
N GLU A 72 10.32 6.04 -25.12
CA GLU A 72 11.44 6.21 -24.19
C GLU A 72 11.45 5.06 -23.19
N ILE A 73 12.60 4.42 -23.01
CA ILE A 73 12.81 3.33 -22.06
C ILE A 73 13.85 3.79 -21.05
N ASP A 74 13.48 3.78 -19.78
CA ASP A 74 14.37 4.08 -18.66
C ASP A 74 14.58 2.85 -17.77
N GLU A 75 15.80 2.66 -17.27
CA GLU A 75 16.17 1.49 -16.46
C GLU A 75 16.22 1.86 -14.97
N LEU A 76 15.39 1.21 -14.16
CA LEU A 76 15.42 1.35 -12.71
C LEU A 76 15.84 0.04 -12.04
N GLN A 77 16.90 0.10 -11.22
CA GLN A 77 17.38 -1.03 -10.44
C GLN A 77 17.02 -0.88 -8.95
N THR A 78 16.56 -1.96 -8.32
CA THR A 78 16.29 -2.01 -6.88
C THR A 78 16.75 -3.34 -6.29
N PHE A 79 17.20 -3.34 -5.04
CA PHE A 79 17.57 -4.56 -4.33
C PHE A 79 16.34 -5.23 -3.73
N VAL A 80 16.03 -6.44 -4.19
CA VAL A 80 14.93 -7.25 -3.66
C VAL A 80 15.49 -8.39 -2.81
N LYS A 81 15.26 -8.33 -1.50
CA LYS A 81 15.57 -9.45 -0.60
C LYS A 81 14.54 -10.56 -0.77
N LYS A 82 14.98 -11.78 -1.10
CA LYS A 82 14.16 -13.00 -1.01
C LYS A 82 14.41 -13.68 0.34
N ASN A 83 13.35 -14.03 1.06
CA ASN A 83 13.49 -14.87 2.24
C ASN A 83 13.81 -16.30 1.79
N GLN A 84 14.92 -16.86 2.30
CA GLN A 84 15.25 -18.28 2.15
C GLN A 84 14.21 -19.07 2.95
N ILE A 85 13.43 -19.90 2.26
CA ILE A 85 12.52 -20.87 2.88
C ILE A 85 13.30 -22.18 2.93
N TRP A 86 13.63 -22.65 4.13
CA TRP A 86 14.12 -24.01 4.32
C TRP A 86 12.90 -24.95 4.23
N VAL A 87 12.87 -25.81 3.22
CA VAL A 87 11.86 -26.87 3.02
C VAL A 87 12.41 -28.17 3.57
#